data_AF-A0A357Z0H0-F1
#
_entry.id   AF-A0A357Z0H0-F1
#
_cell.length_a   1.000
_cell.length_b   1.000
_cell.length_c   1.000
_cell.angle_alpha   90.00
_cell.angle_beta   90.00
_cell.angle_gamma   90.00
#
_symmetry.space_group_name_H-M   'P 1'
#
loop_
_entity.id
_entity.type
_entity.pdbx_description
1 polymer ?
#
loop_
_entity_poly.entity_id
_entity_poly.type
_entity_poly.pdbx_seq_one_letter_code
_entity_poly.pdbx_strand_id
1 'polypeptide(L)'
;MPSRRQMKLPLAVYGVYMLASLFTGKRNTFVCEVLMLVIYFVLRDGLRARENRLFRKRTVLWAVFGAVALMYVLELVAEIRAGHGVRARGVFDSLVSFVYSQGASFRVIIQTVNNWDLFDHSQAYRFLFYPFEQFAHNNIFIRTMFGLNPIVEVQNTEFVQTTSNFAHVLTYMVDPGRYLSGGGFGTSFVAEAFVAYGMAGVAAVSALVGVAFRFFSSLLTRHWVVIALGLIALKDFIYLPRNFAFLWVTNTFNFTYLCFFAGVYLLALLFVRLGAHVRRAPGGFAARPAAEEKT
;
A
#
# COMPACT_ATOMS: atom_id res chain seq x y z
N MET A 1 22.86 -2.74 -4.69
CA MET A 1 21.83 -1.78 -4.24
C MET A 1 22.12 -0.39 -4.79
N PRO A 2 21.11 0.42 -5.13
CA PRO A 2 21.33 1.77 -5.64
C PRO A 2 22.07 2.64 -4.61
N SER A 3 22.94 3.52 -5.08
CA SER A 3 23.65 4.49 -4.23
C SER A 3 22.70 5.60 -3.75
N ARG A 4 23.10 6.35 -2.70
CA ARG A 4 22.28 7.47 -2.20
C ARG A 4 22.02 8.53 -3.28
N ARG A 5 22.97 8.75 -4.20
CA ARG A 5 22.82 9.71 -5.30
C ARG A 5 21.79 9.23 -6.33
N GLN A 6 21.81 7.94 -6.68
CA GLN A 6 20.86 7.34 -7.62
C GLN A 6 19.41 7.37 -7.13
N MET A 7 19.19 7.41 -5.82
CA MET A 7 17.85 7.43 -5.24
C MET A 7 17.22 8.82 -5.12
N LYS A 8 17.99 9.90 -5.21
CA LYS A 8 17.47 11.25 -4.98
C LYS A 8 16.30 11.57 -5.92
N LEU A 9 16.48 11.29 -7.21
CA LEU A 9 15.47 11.59 -8.22
C LEU A 9 14.21 10.72 -8.06
N PRO A 10 14.28 9.37 -8.00
CA PRO A 10 13.09 8.55 -7.77
C PRO A 10 12.35 8.91 -6.48
N LEU A 11 13.07 9.21 -5.39
CA LEU A 11 12.45 9.58 -4.12
C LEU A 11 11.81 10.96 -4.17
N ALA A 12 12.38 11.91 -4.92
CA ALA A 12 11.77 13.23 -5.13
C ALA A 12 10.47 13.13 -5.93
N VAL A 13 10.48 12.38 -7.04
CA VAL A 13 9.27 12.13 -7.86
C VAL A 13 8.20 11.43 -7.03
N TYR A 14 8.59 10.40 -6.28
CA TYR A 14 7.67 9.69 -5.39
C TYR A 14 7.14 10.59 -4.26
N GLY A 15 7.99 11.46 -3.70
CA GLY A 15 7.58 12.43 -2.68
C GLY A 15 6.54 13.43 -3.19
N VAL A 16 6.68 13.92 -4.43
CA VAL A 16 5.67 14.78 -5.07
C VAL A 16 4.35 14.03 -5.23
N TYR A 17 4.39 12.77 -5.67
CA TYR A 17 3.21 11.92 -5.76
C TYR A 17 2.54 11.71 -4.39
N MET A 18 3.32 11.40 -3.35
CA MET A 18 2.81 11.22 -1.99
C MET A 18 2.09 12.49 -1.50
N LEU A 19 2.69 13.67 -1.69
CA LEU A 19 2.06 14.94 -1.32
C LEU A 19 0.79 15.21 -2.15
N ALA A 20 0.82 14.92 -3.45
CA ALA A 20 -0.37 15.04 -4.30
C ALA A 20 -1.51 14.12 -3.82
N SER A 21 -1.19 12.91 -3.35
CA SER A 21 -2.18 11.96 -2.84
C SER A 21 -2.95 12.48 -1.62
N LEU A 22 -2.36 13.35 -0.81
CA LEU A 22 -3.04 13.96 0.35
C LEU A 22 -4.23 14.82 -0.09
N PHE A 23 -4.12 15.51 -1.24
CA PHE A 23 -5.22 16.31 -1.79
C PHE A 23 -6.38 15.48 -2.31
N THR A 24 -6.16 14.19 -2.59
CA THR A 24 -7.22 13.25 -3.02
C THR A 24 -8.08 12.74 -1.84
N GLY A 25 -7.82 13.19 -0.61
CA GLY A 25 -8.56 12.80 0.59
C GLY A 25 -8.21 11.42 1.15
N LYS A 26 -7.27 10.70 0.52
CA LYS A 26 -6.81 9.35 0.91
C LYS A 26 -5.61 9.41 1.89
N ARG A 27 -5.84 9.93 3.10
CA ARG A 27 -4.83 10.01 4.18
C ARG A 27 -4.12 8.68 4.45
N ASN A 28 -4.88 7.58 4.45
CA ASN A 28 -4.35 6.26 4.78
C ASN A 28 -3.31 5.81 3.74
N THR A 29 -3.50 6.13 2.47
CA THR A 29 -2.55 5.83 1.40
C THR A 29 -1.21 6.50 1.68
N PHE A 30 -1.20 7.80 1.97
CA PHE A 30 0.02 8.54 2.30
C PHE A 30 0.77 7.92 3.50
N VAL A 31 0.06 7.61 4.59
CA VAL A 31 0.68 7.02 5.80
C VAL A 31 1.30 5.65 5.49
N CYS A 32 0.59 4.80 4.74
CA CYS A 32 1.09 3.48 4.36
C CYS A 32 2.35 3.58 3.48
N GLU A 33 2.41 4.58 2.60
CA GLU A 33 3.58 4.83 1.75
C GLU A 33 4.78 5.35 2.55
N VAL A 34 4.56 6.26 3.51
CA VAL A 34 5.61 6.69 4.45
C VAL A 34 6.15 5.49 5.23
N LEU A 35 5.26 4.66 5.80
CA LEU A 35 5.66 3.48 6.58
C LEU A 35 6.39 2.45 5.71
N MET A 36 5.93 2.22 4.48
CA MET A 36 6.63 1.37 3.51
C MET A 36 8.05 1.88 3.25
N LEU A 37 8.25 3.19 3.04
CA LEU A 37 9.57 3.78 2.85
C LEU A 37 10.45 3.62 4.11
N VAL A 38 9.90 3.84 5.30
CA VAL A 38 10.61 3.63 6.57
C VAL A 38 11.08 2.19 6.67
N ILE A 39 10.19 1.21 6.44
CA ILE A 39 10.54 -0.22 6.46
C ILE A 39 11.60 -0.54 5.40
N TYR A 40 11.46 -0.01 4.17
CA TYR A 40 12.47 -0.17 3.12
C TYR A 40 13.85 0.32 3.59
N PHE A 41 13.93 1.51 4.21
CA PHE A 41 15.20 2.03 4.72
C PHE A 41 15.74 1.19 5.87
N VAL A 42 14.89 0.68 6.76
CA VAL A 42 15.28 -0.21 7.86
C VAL A 42 15.88 -1.51 7.31
N LEU A 43 15.19 -2.17 6.38
CA LEU A 43 15.67 -3.40 5.72
C LEU A 43 16.99 -3.14 4.98
N ARG A 44 17.10 -1.99 4.30
CA ARG A 44 18.31 -1.58 3.57
C ARG A 44 19.49 -1.34 4.53
N ASP A 45 19.23 -0.79 5.70
CA ASP A 45 20.25 -0.54 6.70
C ASP A 45 20.74 -1.82 7.38
N GLY A 46 19.84 -2.79 7.56
CA GLY A 46 20.18 -4.14 8.02
C GLY A 46 21.20 -4.86 7.13
N LEU A 47 21.20 -4.55 5.82
CA LEU A 47 22.13 -5.13 4.84
C LEU A 47 23.48 -4.40 4.75
N ARG A 48 23.70 -3.33 5.52
CA ARG A 48 24.97 -2.60 5.58
C ARG A 48 25.82 -3.01 6.78
N ALA A 49 27.14 -2.92 6.60
CA ALA A 49 28.10 -3.02 7.71
C ALA A 49 27.75 -2.02 8.82
N ARG A 50 27.94 -2.44 10.08
CA ARG A 50 27.45 -1.75 11.29
C ARG A 50 27.88 -0.28 11.37
N GLU A 51 29.05 0.04 10.85
CA GLU A 51 29.64 1.40 10.85
C GLU A 51 28.93 2.36 9.87
N ASN A 52 28.40 1.84 8.77
CA ASN A 52 27.75 2.59 7.69
C ASN A 52 26.22 2.68 7.84
N ARG A 53 25.71 2.32 9.03
CA ARG A 53 24.28 2.34 9.36
C ARG A 53 23.74 3.76 9.50
N LEU A 54 22.59 3.99 8.88
CA LEU A 54 21.83 5.22 8.81
C LEU A 54 20.97 5.41 10.07
N PHE A 55 20.44 4.31 10.63
CA PHE A 55 19.67 4.33 11.88
C PHE A 55 20.62 4.25 13.08
N ARG A 56 21.16 5.41 13.47
CA ARG A 56 21.84 5.61 14.76
C ARG A 56 20.84 6.16 15.78
N LYS A 57 21.17 6.11 17.09
CA LYS A 57 20.31 6.64 18.18
C LYS A 57 19.74 8.03 17.87
N ARG A 58 20.57 8.93 17.32
CA ARG A 58 20.15 10.29 16.90
C ARG A 58 19.13 10.28 15.75
N THR A 59 19.34 9.48 14.72
CA THR A 59 18.42 9.39 13.57
C THR A 59 17.06 8.81 13.98
N VAL A 60 17.06 7.81 14.87
CA VAL A 60 15.83 7.22 15.42
C VAL A 60 15.07 8.26 16.24
N LEU A 61 15.77 9.03 17.09
CA LEU A 61 15.15 10.10 17.86
C LEU A 61 14.47 11.14 16.94
N TRP A 62 15.17 11.62 15.91
CA TRP A 62 14.59 12.53 14.92
C TRP A 62 13.42 11.92 14.14
N ALA A 63 13.47 10.63 13.83
CA ALA A 63 12.36 9.93 13.17
C ALA A 63 11.12 9.87 14.06
N VAL A 64 11.29 9.64 15.38
CA VAL A 64 10.18 9.67 16.35
C VAL A 64 9.57 11.06 16.43
N PHE A 65 10.39 12.11 16.56
CA PHE A 65 9.89 13.50 16.54
C PHE A 65 9.16 13.82 15.24
N GLY A 66 9.70 13.40 14.08
CA GLY A 66 9.06 13.56 12.79
C GLY A 66 7.72 12.81 12.69
N ALA A 67 7.62 11.62 13.25
CA ALA A 67 6.37 10.85 13.30
C ALA A 67 5.30 11.57 14.14
N VAL A 68 5.66 12.11 15.31
CA VAL A 68 4.75 12.89 16.16
C VAL A 68 4.26 14.15 15.46
N ALA A 69 5.17 14.90 14.84
CA ALA A 69 4.82 16.08 14.06
C ALA A 69 3.88 15.72 12.89
N LEU A 70 4.16 14.61 12.20
CA LEU A 70 3.31 14.14 11.10
C LEU A 70 1.91 13.76 11.59
N MET A 71 1.79 13.05 12.71
CA MET A 71 0.48 12.69 13.29
C MET A 71 -0.36 13.94 13.57
N TYR A 72 0.25 14.98 14.16
CA TYR A 72 -0.41 16.26 14.42
C TYR A 72 -0.91 16.94 13.14
N VAL A 73 -0.05 17.05 12.12
CA VAL A 73 -0.43 17.67 10.83
C VAL A 73 -1.56 16.90 10.15
N LEU A 74 -1.50 15.56 10.17
CA LEU A 74 -2.51 14.70 9.57
C LEU A 74 -3.87 14.78 10.27
N GLU A 75 -3.90 15.08 11.58
CA GLU A 75 -5.13 15.34 12.31
C GLU A 75 -5.69 16.72 12.01
N LEU A 76 -4.84 17.76 11.98
CA LEU A 76 -5.25 19.11 11.60
C LEU A 76 -5.92 19.14 10.22
N VAL A 77 -5.34 18.44 9.24
CA VAL A 77 -5.93 18.30 7.89
C VAL A 77 -7.30 17.60 7.95
N ALA A 78 -7.46 16.61 8.84
CA ALA A 78 -8.73 15.91 9.00
C ALA A 78 -9.81 16.81 9.62
N GLU A 79 -9.47 17.61 10.63
CA GLU A 79 -10.39 18.55 11.28
C GLU A 79 -10.83 19.67 10.33
N ILE A 80 -9.89 20.30 9.62
CA ILE A 80 -10.19 21.35 8.62
C ILE A 80 -11.19 20.82 7.57
N ARG A 81 -10.99 19.58 7.10
CA ARG A 81 -11.88 18.97 6.12
C ARG A 81 -13.25 18.62 6.69
N ALA A 82 -13.32 18.27 7.97
CA ALA A 82 -14.59 17.94 8.63
C ALA A 82 -15.49 19.17 8.86
N GLY A 83 -15.06 20.37 8.44
CA GLY A 83 -15.81 21.62 8.65
C GLY A 83 -15.83 22.05 10.13
N HIS A 84 -15.16 21.32 11.00
CA HIS A 84 -14.84 21.77 12.34
C HIS A 84 -13.75 22.84 12.17
N GLY A 85 -14.13 24.11 12.18
CA GLY A 85 -13.17 25.21 12.21
C GLY A 85 -12.12 24.94 13.28
N VAL A 86 -10.86 25.34 13.02
CA VAL A 86 -9.68 25.06 13.86
C VAL A 86 -9.90 25.61 15.27
N ARG A 87 -10.64 24.88 16.09
CA ARG A 87 -10.71 25.10 17.53
C ARG A 87 -9.33 24.72 18.02
N ALA A 88 -8.67 25.64 18.70
CA ALA A 88 -7.37 25.40 19.33
C ALA A 88 -7.52 24.33 20.42
N ARG A 89 -7.58 23.06 20.00
CA ARG A 89 -7.36 21.90 20.85
C ARG A 89 -5.88 21.87 21.19
N GLY A 90 -5.54 21.45 22.40
CA GLY A 90 -4.14 21.29 22.77
C GLY A 90 -3.48 20.26 21.85
N VAL A 91 -2.17 20.39 21.60
CA VAL A 91 -1.40 19.41 20.81
C VAL A 91 -1.62 17.98 21.32
N PHE A 92 -1.75 17.82 22.64
CA PHE A 92 -2.05 16.54 23.27
C PHE A 92 -3.42 15.99 22.88
N ASP A 93 -4.47 16.81 22.86
CA ASP A 93 -5.82 16.39 22.47
C ASP A 93 -5.88 15.94 21.01
N SER A 94 -5.17 16.64 20.12
CA SER A 94 -5.05 16.23 18.71
C SER A 94 -4.33 14.89 18.57
N LEU A 95 -3.29 14.64 19.37
CA LEU A 95 -2.60 13.34 19.38
C LEU A 95 -3.50 12.22 19.91
N VAL A 96 -4.26 12.47 20.98
CA VAL A 96 -5.23 11.50 21.53
C VAL A 96 -6.34 11.21 20.52
N SER A 97 -6.89 12.25 19.89
CA SER A 97 -7.90 12.14 18.83
C SER A 97 -7.38 11.32 17.65
N PHE A 98 -6.14 11.59 17.21
CA PHE A 98 -5.51 10.82 16.16
C PHE A 98 -5.42 9.33 16.53
N VAL A 99 -4.90 9.00 17.72
CA VAL A 99 -4.80 7.60 18.19
C VAL A 99 -6.19 6.94 18.25
N TYR A 100 -7.19 7.65 18.76
CA TYR A 100 -8.57 7.17 18.79
C TYR A 100 -9.13 6.91 17.39
N SER A 101 -8.82 7.79 16.42
CA SER A 101 -9.23 7.63 15.01
C SER A 101 -8.61 6.39 14.34
N GLN A 102 -7.43 5.96 14.81
CA GLN A 102 -6.82 4.71 14.34
C GLN A 102 -7.52 3.48 14.91
N GLY A 103 -8.16 3.60 16.07
CA GLY A 103 -8.93 2.53 16.73
C GLY A 103 -10.27 2.18 16.07
N ALA A 104 -10.66 2.82 14.96
CA ALA A 104 -11.97 2.55 14.34
C ALA A 104 -12.15 1.09 13.88
N SER A 105 -11.07 0.35 13.62
CA SER A 105 -11.15 -1.08 13.27
C SER A 105 -11.58 -1.97 14.45
N PHE A 106 -11.35 -1.52 15.69
CA PHE A 106 -11.90 -2.20 16.87
C PHE A 106 -13.43 -2.18 16.87
N ARG A 107 -14.03 -1.06 16.42
CA ARG A 107 -15.48 -0.94 16.26
C ARG A 107 -16.01 -1.96 15.26
N VAL A 108 -15.32 -2.17 14.14
CA VAL A 108 -15.69 -3.19 13.13
C VAL A 108 -15.75 -4.57 13.79
N ILE A 109 -14.73 -4.93 14.57
CA ILE A 109 -14.68 -6.23 15.26
C ILE A 109 -15.81 -6.38 16.27
N ILE A 110 -16.04 -5.38 17.15
CA ILE A 110 -17.14 -5.42 18.11
C ILE A 110 -18.49 -5.59 17.41
N GLN A 111 -18.75 -4.79 16.39
CA GLN A 111 -20.02 -4.86 15.68
C GLN A 111 -20.19 -6.19 14.95
N THR A 112 -19.09 -6.77 14.46
CA THR A 112 -19.10 -8.11 13.87
C THR A 112 -19.50 -9.18 14.88
N VAL A 113 -18.91 -9.14 16.08
CA VAL A 113 -19.22 -10.10 17.15
C VAL A 113 -20.66 -9.92 17.66
N ASN A 114 -21.09 -8.68 17.88
CA ASN A 114 -22.43 -8.37 18.37
C ASN A 114 -23.55 -8.78 17.40
N ASN A 115 -23.26 -8.82 16.10
CA ASN A 115 -24.22 -9.17 15.06
C ASN A 115 -23.91 -10.53 14.42
N TRP A 116 -23.13 -11.38 15.09
CA TRP A 116 -22.71 -12.68 14.61
C TRP A 116 -23.89 -13.50 14.07
N ASP A 117 -24.95 -13.65 14.87
CA ASP A 117 -26.12 -14.47 14.54
C ASP A 117 -26.95 -13.92 13.36
N LEU A 118 -26.74 -12.67 12.96
CA LEU A 118 -27.44 -12.05 11.83
C LEU A 118 -26.79 -12.35 10.48
N PHE A 119 -25.57 -12.89 10.47
CA PHE A 119 -24.89 -13.26 9.24
C PHE A 119 -25.34 -14.64 8.74
N ASP A 120 -25.53 -14.74 7.43
CA ASP A 120 -25.64 -16.05 6.77
C ASP A 120 -24.24 -16.68 6.65
N HIS A 121 -23.92 -17.55 7.60
CA HIS A 121 -22.65 -18.26 7.67
C HIS A 121 -22.41 -19.20 6.48
N SER A 122 -23.45 -19.60 5.74
CA SER A 122 -23.28 -20.43 4.53
C SER A 122 -22.66 -19.65 3.37
N GLN A 123 -22.86 -18.32 3.35
CA GLN A 123 -22.35 -17.41 2.32
C GLN A 123 -21.24 -16.50 2.82
N ALA A 124 -20.93 -16.52 4.12
CA ALA A 124 -19.96 -15.64 4.76
C ALA A 124 -18.55 -15.70 4.16
N TYR A 125 -18.14 -16.83 3.57
CA TYR A 125 -16.86 -16.96 2.88
C TYR A 125 -16.71 -15.93 1.73
N ARG A 126 -17.82 -15.48 1.13
CA ARG A 126 -17.81 -14.48 0.06
C ARG A 126 -17.27 -13.14 0.52
N PHE A 127 -17.47 -12.75 1.79
CA PHE A 127 -16.87 -11.55 2.37
C PHE A 127 -15.34 -11.60 2.34
N LEU A 128 -14.77 -12.77 2.68
CA LEU A 128 -13.34 -12.98 2.71
C LEU A 128 -12.73 -12.92 1.30
N PHE A 129 -13.41 -13.49 0.30
CA PHE A 129 -12.93 -13.56 -1.09
C PHE A 129 -13.42 -12.41 -1.99
N TYR A 130 -14.19 -11.46 -1.45
CA TYR A 130 -14.69 -10.28 -2.19
C TYR A 130 -13.61 -9.55 -3.00
N PRO A 131 -12.35 -9.38 -2.53
CA PRO A 131 -11.32 -8.73 -3.35
C PRO A 131 -11.10 -9.40 -4.71
N PHE A 132 -11.26 -10.72 -4.81
CA PHE A 132 -11.14 -11.45 -6.08
C PHE A 132 -12.36 -11.27 -6.98
N GLU A 133 -13.56 -11.26 -6.41
CA GLU A 133 -14.80 -10.91 -7.12
C GLU A 133 -14.68 -9.50 -7.72
N GLN A 134 -14.32 -8.52 -6.89
CA GLN A 134 -14.11 -7.15 -7.30
C GLN A 134 -13.04 -7.04 -8.40
N PHE A 135 -11.92 -7.77 -8.26
CA PHE A 135 -10.86 -7.79 -9.26
C PHE A 135 -11.34 -8.36 -10.60
N ALA A 136 -12.08 -9.46 -10.60
CA ALA A 136 -12.59 -10.08 -11.82
C ALA A 136 -13.57 -9.17 -12.56
N HIS A 137 -14.48 -8.51 -11.83
CA HIS A 137 -15.49 -7.63 -12.42
C HIS A 137 -14.91 -6.29 -12.91
N ASN A 138 -13.88 -5.75 -12.23
CA ASN A 138 -13.34 -4.43 -12.54
C ASN A 138 -12.10 -4.46 -13.44
N ASN A 139 -11.47 -5.62 -13.62
CA ASN A 139 -10.39 -5.78 -14.60
C ASN A 139 -10.97 -5.87 -16.02
N ILE A 140 -10.62 -4.92 -16.90
CA ILE A 140 -11.15 -4.83 -18.27
C ILE A 140 -10.98 -6.14 -19.04
N PHE A 141 -9.81 -6.79 -18.92
CA PHE A 141 -9.55 -8.03 -19.67
C PHE A 141 -10.43 -9.18 -19.19
N ILE A 142 -10.49 -9.42 -17.88
CA ILE A 142 -11.30 -10.50 -17.30
C ILE A 142 -12.79 -10.22 -17.56
N ARG A 143 -13.22 -8.99 -17.33
CA ARG A 143 -14.59 -8.55 -17.56
C ARG A 143 -15.05 -8.81 -19.00
N THR A 144 -14.23 -8.45 -19.97
CA THR A 144 -14.55 -8.67 -21.40
C THR A 144 -14.54 -10.14 -21.79
N MET A 145 -13.63 -10.96 -21.24
CA MET A 145 -13.58 -12.40 -21.55
C MET A 145 -14.76 -13.18 -20.98
N PHE A 146 -15.22 -12.83 -19.77
CA PHE A 146 -16.27 -13.56 -19.06
C PHE A 146 -17.64 -12.87 -19.07
N GLY A 147 -17.79 -11.74 -19.79
CA GLY A 147 -19.05 -11.00 -19.89
C GLY A 147 -19.55 -10.44 -18.55
N LEU A 148 -18.64 -10.08 -17.64
CA LEU A 148 -19.00 -9.59 -16.31
C LEU A 148 -19.42 -8.11 -16.36
N ASN A 149 -20.27 -7.70 -15.43
CA ASN A 149 -20.62 -6.28 -15.25
C ASN A 149 -19.71 -5.63 -14.20
N PRO A 150 -19.24 -4.39 -14.39
CA PRO A 150 -18.39 -3.74 -13.41
C PRO A 150 -19.14 -3.55 -12.09
N ILE A 151 -18.47 -3.84 -10.97
CA ILE A 151 -19.02 -3.56 -9.64
C ILE A 151 -18.72 -2.10 -9.32
N VAL A 152 -19.77 -1.27 -9.38
CA VAL A 152 -19.73 0.13 -8.97
C VAL A 152 -20.28 0.23 -7.55
N GLU A 153 -19.40 0.50 -6.60
CA GLU A 153 -19.79 0.62 -5.19
C GLU A 153 -20.63 1.88 -4.98
N VAL A 154 -21.90 1.68 -4.59
CA VAL A 154 -22.85 2.75 -4.26
C VAL A 154 -23.51 2.47 -2.92
N GLN A 155 -23.73 3.51 -2.12
CA GLN A 155 -24.31 3.39 -0.78
C GLN A 155 -25.84 3.48 -0.83
N ASN A 156 -26.49 2.45 -1.36
CA ASN A 156 -27.94 2.33 -1.41
C ASN A 156 -28.42 0.92 -0.97
N THR A 157 -29.72 0.78 -0.77
CA THR A 157 -30.35 -0.46 -0.29
C THR A 157 -30.28 -1.60 -1.31
N GLU A 158 -30.26 -1.31 -2.60
CA GLU A 158 -30.18 -2.33 -3.66
C GLU A 158 -28.78 -2.97 -3.73
N PHE A 159 -27.73 -2.16 -3.64
CA PHE A 159 -26.35 -2.63 -3.68
C PHE A 159 -26.00 -3.48 -2.46
N VAL A 160 -26.46 -3.10 -1.27
CA VAL A 160 -26.12 -3.84 -0.06
C VAL A 160 -26.72 -5.25 -0.02
N GLN A 161 -27.85 -5.45 -0.70
CA GLN A 161 -28.51 -6.76 -0.78
C GLN A 161 -27.79 -7.74 -1.71
N THR A 162 -26.98 -7.24 -2.63
CA THR A 162 -26.34 -8.04 -3.68
C THR A 162 -24.83 -8.15 -3.52
N THR A 163 -24.20 -7.24 -2.77
CA THR A 163 -22.75 -7.17 -2.61
C THR A 163 -22.21 -8.15 -1.58
N SER A 164 -21.05 -8.74 -1.89
CA SER A 164 -20.22 -9.44 -0.90
C SER A 164 -19.23 -8.51 -0.20
N ASN A 165 -19.40 -7.18 -0.28
CA ASN A 165 -18.52 -6.24 0.40
C ASN A 165 -18.88 -6.12 1.89
N PHE A 166 -18.02 -6.66 2.75
CA PHE A 166 -18.22 -6.69 4.21
C PHE A 166 -18.46 -5.30 4.82
N ALA A 167 -17.76 -4.26 4.35
CA ALA A 167 -17.92 -2.91 4.87
C ALA A 167 -19.33 -2.35 4.64
N HIS A 168 -19.92 -2.63 3.48
CA HIS A 168 -21.27 -2.17 3.15
C HIS A 168 -22.31 -2.94 3.97
N VAL A 169 -22.21 -4.27 3.99
CA VAL A 169 -23.17 -5.14 4.71
C VAL A 169 -23.15 -4.86 6.21
N LEU A 170 -21.98 -4.82 6.85
CA LEU A 170 -21.88 -4.55 8.29
C LEU A 170 -22.39 -3.14 8.64
N THR A 171 -22.04 -2.12 7.84
CA THR A 171 -22.48 -0.74 8.14
C THR A 171 -24.01 -0.65 8.04
N TYR A 172 -24.62 -1.21 6.99
CA TYR A 172 -26.07 -1.18 6.83
C TYR A 172 -26.80 -2.00 7.89
N MET A 173 -26.27 -3.16 8.25
CA MET A 173 -26.85 -4.03 9.29
C MET A 173 -26.94 -3.33 10.65
N VAL A 174 -25.91 -2.57 11.02
CA VAL A 174 -25.84 -1.92 12.33
C VAL A 174 -26.49 -0.53 12.34
N ASP A 175 -26.27 0.25 11.28
CA ASP A 175 -26.74 1.63 11.18
C ASP A 175 -27.09 1.98 9.72
N PRO A 176 -28.32 1.64 9.28
CA PRO A 176 -28.79 1.94 7.93
C PRO A 176 -28.75 3.43 7.60
N GLY A 177 -29.05 4.30 8.57
CA GLY A 177 -29.06 5.76 8.37
C GLY A 177 -27.66 6.31 8.08
N ARG A 178 -26.66 5.83 8.82
CA ARG A 178 -25.25 6.15 8.56
C ARG A 178 -24.80 5.65 7.20
N TYR A 179 -25.17 4.43 6.82
CA TYR A 179 -24.82 3.89 5.51
C TYR A 179 -25.38 4.75 4.36
N LEU A 180 -26.69 5.05 4.40
CA LEU A 180 -27.38 5.82 3.36
C LEU A 180 -26.94 7.30 3.29
N SER A 181 -26.41 7.85 4.38
CA SER A 181 -25.82 9.20 4.41
C SER A 181 -24.36 9.25 3.97
N GLY A 182 -23.81 8.14 3.47
CA GLY A 182 -22.45 8.06 2.94
C GLY A 182 -21.40 7.61 3.96
N GLY A 183 -21.80 7.32 5.19
CA GLY A 183 -20.92 6.83 6.25
C GLY A 183 -20.58 5.34 6.09
N GLY A 184 -19.45 4.94 6.68
CA GLY A 184 -19.00 3.54 6.70
C GLY A 184 -18.26 3.22 7.99
N PHE A 185 -18.31 1.96 8.41
CA PHE A 185 -17.42 1.42 9.45
C PHE A 185 -16.09 0.94 8.89
N GLY A 186 -16.07 0.56 7.61
CA GLY A 186 -14.93 -0.08 6.96
C GLY A 186 -14.93 -1.59 7.19
N THR A 187 -13.80 -2.23 6.87
CA THR A 187 -13.64 -3.67 7.00
C THR A 187 -12.39 -4.02 7.81
N SER A 188 -12.25 -5.30 8.15
CA SER A 188 -11.07 -5.86 8.80
C SER A 188 -10.93 -7.32 8.40
N PHE A 189 -9.72 -7.74 8.01
CA PHE A 189 -9.44 -9.14 7.70
C PHE A 189 -9.79 -10.09 8.86
N VAL A 190 -9.65 -9.62 10.11
CA VAL A 190 -10.01 -10.40 11.30
C VAL A 190 -11.51 -10.61 11.36
N ALA A 191 -12.30 -9.57 11.08
CA ALA A 191 -13.75 -9.65 11.07
C ALA A 191 -14.26 -10.55 9.93
N GLU A 192 -13.74 -10.39 8.71
CA GLU A 192 -14.07 -11.23 7.56
C GLU A 192 -13.74 -12.71 7.83
N ALA A 193 -12.55 -12.99 8.36
CA ALA A 193 -12.13 -14.35 8.68
C ALA A 193 -12.94 -14.97 9.82
N PHE A 194 -13.33 -14.14 10.80
CA PHE A 194 -14.19 -14.56 11.90
C PHE A 194 -15.58 -14.94 11.38
N VAL A 195 -16.27 -14.10 10.61
CA VAL A 195 -17.61 -14.43 10.09
C VAL A 195 -17.56 -15.63 9.14
N ALA A 196 -16.50 -15.76 8.34
CA ALA A 196 -16.38 -16.86 7.39
C ALA A 196 -16.15 -18.24 8.05
N TYR A 197 -15.28 -18.34 9.06
CA TYR A 197 -14.85 -19.65 9.61
C TYR A 197 -14.60 -19.63 11.13
N GLY A 198 -15.17 -18.66 11.84
CA GLY A 198 -14.96 -18.45 13.27
C GLY A 198 -13.50 -18.20 13.64
N MET A 199 -13.13 -18.57 14.87
CA MET A 199 -11.75 -18.41 15.37
C MET A 199 -10.72 -19.22 14.59
N ALA A 200 -11.12 -20.36 14.00
CA ALA A 200 -10.25 -21.15 13.13
C ALA A 200 -9.85 -20.37 11.86
N GLY A 201 -10.80 -19.65 11.27
CA GLY A 201 -10.53 -18.73 10.15
C GLY A 201 -9.54 -17.63 10.51
N VAL A 202 -9.77 -16.98 11.65
CA VAL A 202 -8.87 -15.93 12.16
C VAL A 202 -7.44 -16.46 12.34
N ALA A 203 -7.30 -17.64 12.94
CA ALA A 203 -6.00 -18.28 13.13
C ALA A 203 -5.33 -18.61 11.79
N ALA A 204 -6.07 -19.19 10.83
CA ALA A 204 -5.56 -19.55 9.52
C ALA A 204 -5.10 -18.32 8.70
N VAL A 205 -5.92 -17.28 8.62
CA VAL A 205 -5.58 -16.05 7.88
C VAL A 205 -4.44 -15.30 8.57
N SER A 206 -4.41 -15.26 9.91
CA SER A 206 -3.29 -14.65 10.64
C SER A 206 -1.98 -15.43 10.45
N ALA A 207 -2.04 -16.75 10.39
CA ALA A 207 -0.88 -17.59 10.08
C ALA A 207 -0.37 -17.33 8.65
N LEU A 208 -1.28 -17.21 7.67
CA LEU A 208 -0.92 -16.83 6.29
C LEU A 208 -0.19 -15.48 6.26
N VAL A 209 -0.69 -14.50 7.00
CA VAL A 209 -0.06 -13.17 7.13
C VAL A 209 1.32 -13.27 7.78
N GLY A 210 1.47 -14.08 8.83
CA GLY A 210 2.76 -14.34 9.47
C GLY A 210 3.79 -14.97 8.52
N VAL A 211 3.35 -15.92 7.69
CA VAL A 211 4.18 -16.52 6.64
C VAL A 211 4.58 -15.48 5.59
N ALA A 212 3.67 -14.57 5.22
CA ALA A 212 3.98 -13.47 4.31
C ALA A 212 5.07 -12.53 4.88
N PHE A 213 5.00 -12.19 6.17
CA PHE A 213 6.00 -11.35 6.85
C PHE A 213 7.40 -11.95 6.82
N ARG A 214 7.53 -13.29 6.87
CA ARG A 214 8.83 -13.96 6.74
C ARG A 214 9.51 -13.59 5.41
N PHE A 215 8.77 -13.50 4.31
CA PHE A 215 9.34 -13.15 3.01
C PHE A 215 9.85 -11.71 2.96
N PHE A 216 9.19 -10.77 3.64
CA PHE A 216 9.61 -9.37 3.68
C PHE A 216 10.99 -9.16 4.30
N SER A 217 11.40 -10.01 5.25
CA SER A 217 12.73 -9.94 5.88
C SER A 217 13.89 -10.08 4.87
N SER A 218 13.68 -10.87 3.81
CA SER A 218 14.68 -11.14 2.76
C SER A 218 14.35 -10.44 1.43
N LEU A 219 13.36 -9.54 1.42
CA LEU A 219 12.84 -8.95 0.20
C LEU A 219 13.93 -8.26 -0.63
N LEU A 220 14.79 -7.48 0.03
CA LEU A 220 15.81 -6.68 -0.64
C LEU A 220 17.00 -7.47 -1.20
N THR A 221 17.07 -8.79 -0.95
CA THR A 221 18.11 -9.67 -1.52
C THR A 221 17.65 -10.35 -2.82
N ARG A 222 16.41 -10.12 -3.26
CA ARG A 222 15.81 -10.73 -4.46
C ARG A 222 15.98 -9.83 -5.69
N HIS A 223 15.53 -10.32 -6.85
CA HIS A 223 15.52 -9.56 -8.10
C HIS A 223 14.61 -8.32 -8.00
N TRP A 224 14.88 -7.30 -8.82
CA TRP A 224 14.20 -6.00 -8.75
C TRP A 224 12.67 -6.09 -8.90
N VAL A 225 12.17 -7.03 -9.71
CA VAL A 225 10.72 -7.27 -9.89
C VAL A 225 10.08 -7.74 -8.58
N VAL A 226 10.74 -8.67 -7.89
CA VAL A 226 10.28 -9.18 -6.59
C VAL A 226 10.32 -8.07 -5.55
N ILE A 227 11.36 -7.23 -5.56
CA ILE A 227 11.45 -6.05 -4.68
C ILE A 227 10.27 -5.10 -4.96
N ALA A 228 9.98 -4.78 -6.22
CA ALA A 228 8.89 -3.88 -6.59
C ALA A 228 7.52 -4.42 -6.13
N LEU A 229 7.21 -5.67 -6.48
CA LEU A 229 5.97 -6.34 -6.06
C LEU A 229 5.89 -6.47 -4.54
N GLY A 230 6.98 -6.83 -3.88
CA GLY A 230 7.00 -6.98 -2.43
C GLY A 230 6.87 -5.66 -1.68
N LEU A 231 7.31 -4.53 -2.25
CA LEU A 231 7.05 -3.20 -1.68
C LEU A 231 5.58 -2.79 -1.84
N ILE A 232 4.95 -3.09 -2.98
CA ILE A 232 3.50 -2.90 -3.17
C ILE A 232 2.72 -3.74 -2.15
N ALA A 233 3.06 -5.02 -2.03
CA ALA A 233 2.45 -5.91 -1.03
C ALA A 233 2.68 -5.37 0.39
N LEU A 234 3.90 -4.99 0.74
CA LEU A 234 4.24 -4.47 2.07
C LEU A 234 3.35 -3.27 2.46
N LYS A 235 3.08 -2.35 1.52
CA LYS A 235 2.15 -1.24 1.73
C LYS A 235 0.75 -1.74 2.13
N ASP A 236 0.25 -2.77 1.45
CA ASP A 236 -1.08 -3.32 1.73
C ASP A 236 -1.10 -4.11 3.05
N PHE A 237 -0.02 -4.81 3.39
CA PHE A 237 0.13 -5.51 4.67
C PHE A 237 0.13 -4.57 5.87
N ILE A 238 0.71 -3.37 5.75
CA ILE A 238 0.65 -2.32 6.79
C ILE A 238 -0.80 -1.93 7.08
N TYR A 239 -1.65 -1.88 6.05
CA TYR A 239 -3.05 -1.49 6.18
C TYR A 239 -4.00 -2.66 6.43
N LEU A 240 -3.53 -3.90 6.33
CA LEU A 240 -4.33 -5.12 6.39
C LEU A 240 -5.27 -5.23 7.60
N PRO A 241 -4.89 -4.84 8.84
CA PRO A 241 -5.80 -4.87 9.98
C PRO A 241 -7.10 -4.07 9.78
N ARG A 242 -7.08 -3.08 8.87
CA ARG A 242 -8.20 -2.18 8.56
C ARG A 242 -8.73 -2.38 7.13
N ASN A 243 -8.39 -3.50 6.50
CA ASN A 243 -8.66 -3.75 5.09
C ASN A 243 -9.01 -5.22 4.83
N PHE A 244 -9.42 -5.53 3.60
CA PHE A 244 -9.81 -6.89 3.22
C PHE A 244 -8.64 -7.86 3.26
N ALA A 245 -8.93 -9.12 3.63
CA ALA A 245 -7.92 -10.14 3.85
C ALA A 245 -7.03 -10.42 2.63
N PHE A 246 -7.61 -10.43 1.43
CA PHE A 246 -6.91 -10.79 0.20
C PHE A 246 -6.67 -9.62 -0.77
N LEU A 247 -6.95 -8.38 -0.37
CA LEU A 247 -6.74 -7.23 -1.28
C LEU A 247 -5.27 -7.07 -1.70
N TRP A 248 -4.34 -7.42 -0.82
CA TRP A 248 -2.91 -7.37 -1.15
C TRP A 248 -2.56 -8.27 -2.35
N VAL A 249 -3.27 -9.40 -2.54
CA VAL A 249 -3.04 -10.31 -3.66
C VAL A 249 -3.45 -9.64 -4.97
N THR A 250 -4.69 -9.13 -5.01
CA THR A 250 -5.27 -8.56 -6.23
C THR A 250 -4.61 -7.23 -6.62
N ASN A 251 -4.18 -6.44 -5.63
CA ASN A 251 -3.37 -5.24 -5.87
C ASN A 251 -1.97 -5.59 -6.35
N THR A 252 -1.26 -6.52 -5.71
CA THR A 252 0.14 -6.83 -6.04
C THR A 252 0.24 -7.48 -7.42
N PHE A 253 -0.62 -8.44 -7.73
CA PHE A 253 -0.57 -9.21 -8.97
C PHE A 253 -1.49 -8.64 -10.06
N ASN A 254 -1.84 -7.36 -9.97
CA ASN A 254 -2.64 -6.70 -10.99
C ASN A 254 -1.89 -6.67 -12.34
N PHE A 255 -2.54 -7.15 -13.40
CA PHE A 255 -1.98 -7.19 -14.75
C PHE A 255 -1.48 -5.81 -15.22
N THR A 256 -2.19 -4.73 -14.87
CA THR A 256 -1.78 -3.36 -15.21
C THR A 256 -0.41 -3.01 -14.62
N TYR A 257 -0.12 -3.43 -13.38
CA TYR A 257 1.19 -3.23 -12.77
C TYR A 257 2.28 -4.07 -13.44
N LEU A 258 1.97 -5.31 -13.81
CA LEU A 258 2.89 -6.16 -14.57
C LEU A 258 3.24 -5.54 -15.94
N CYS A 259 2.24 -5.03 -16.66
CA CYS A 259 2.45 -4.27 -17.91
C CYS A 259 3.29 -3.01 -17.69
N PHE A 260 3.04 -2.27 -16.60
CA PHE A 260 3.81 -1.09 -16.28
C PHE A 260 5.29 -1.42 -15.99
N PHE A 261 5.56 -2.49 -15.23
CA PHE A 261 6.93 -2.95 -15.01
C PHE A 261 7.62 -3.39 -16.29
N ALA A 262 6.91 -4.09 -17.18
CA ALA A 262 7.42 -4.44 -18.50
C ALA A 262 7.73 -3.17 -19.32
N GLY A 263 6.83 -2.19 -19.33
CA GLY A 263 7.04 -0.91 -20.01
C GLY A 263 8.25 -0.14 -19.50
N VAL A 264 8.40 -0.01 -18.18
CA VAL A 264 9.57 0.64 -17.56
C VAL A 264 10.87 -0.11 -17.89
N TYR A 265 10.84 -1.44 -17.86
CA TYR A 265 12.01 -2.26 -18.22
C TYR A 265 12.41 -2.07 -19.69
N LEU A 266 11.44 -2.09 -20.61
CA LEU A 266 11.67 -1.86 -22.04
C LEU A 266 12.18 -0.44 -22.31
N LEU A 267 11.63 0.58 -21.65
CA LEU A 267 12.12 1.95 -21.73
C LEU A 267 13.56 2.08 -21.22
N ALA A 268 13.89 1.42 -20.11
CA ALA A 268 15.24 1.40 -19.59
C ALA A 268 16.22 0.75 -20.60
N LEU A 269 15.84 -0.36 -21.23
CA LEU A 269 16.64 -0.98 -22.30
C LEU A 269 16.81 -0.06 -23.51
N LEU A 270 15.76 0.65 -23.91
CA LEU A 270 15.81 1.63 -25.00
C LEU A 270 16.79 2.76 -24.68
N PHE A 271 16.74 3.34 -23.48
CA PHE A 271 17.67 4.39 -23.07
C PHE A 271 19.11 3.90 -23.00
N VAL A 272 19.36 2.66 -22.56
CA VAL A 272 20.70 2.07 -22.59
C VAL A 272 21.20 1.89 -24.02
N ARG A 273 20.35 1.43 -24.95
CA ARG A 273 20.72 1.31 -26.38
C ARG A 273 21.01 2.66 -27.02
N LEU A 274 20.17 3.65 -26.79
CA LEU A 274 20.36 5.02 -27.30
C LEU A 274 21.62 5.67 -26.70
N GLY A 275 21.86 5.51 -25.39
CA GLY A 275 23.05 6.02 -24.72
C GLY A 275 24.35 5.31 -25.13
N ALA A 276 24.28 4.01 -25.47
CA ALA A 276 25.40 3.27 -26.03
C ALA A 276 25.78 3.75 -27.44
N HIS A 277 24.81 4.21 -28.25
CA HIS A 277 25.08 4.85 -29.53
C HIS A 277 25.73 6.23 -29.39
N VAL A 278 25.35 7.01 -28.37
CA VAL A 278 25.91 8.35 -28.12
C VAL A 278 27.36 8.29 -27.61
N ARG A 279 27.80 7.18 -26.98
CA ARG A 279 29.17 7.02 -26.46
C ARG A 279 30.20 6.46 -27.45
N ARG A 280 29.85 6.19 -28.72
CA ARG A 280 30.83 5.83 -29.76
C ARG A 280 31.39 7.08 -30.46
N ALA A 281 32.26 7.81 -29.75
CA ALA A 281 33.38 8.63 -30.22
C ALA A 281 33.90 9.41 -29.00
N PRO A 282 35.20 9.31 -28.66
CA PRO A 282 36.25 9.94 -29.46
C PRO A 282 37.55 9.10 -29.61
N GLY A 283 38.25 9.30 -30.72
CA GLY A 283 39.65 8.88 -30.89
C GLY A 283 39.82 7.68 -31.81
N GLY A 284 39.69 7.92 -33.12
CA GLY A 284 40.37 7.07 -34.10
C GLY A 284 41.86 7.08 -33.78
N PHE A 285 42.45 5.89 -33.69
CA PHE A 285 43.88 5.66 -33.58
C PHE A 285 44.61 6.50 -34.63
N ALA A 286 45.27 7.58 -34.22
CA ALA A 286 46.31 8.21 -35.01
C ALA A 286 47.49 7.24 -35.02
N ALA A 287 47.60 6.46 -36.09
CA ALA A 287 48.81 5.72 -36.40
C ALA A 287 49.96 6.74 -36.54
N ARG A 288 50.91 6.71 -35.61
CA ARG A 288 52.20 7.39 -35.77
C ARG A 288 52.92 6.76 -36.97
N PRO A 289 53.45 7.53 -37.94
CA PRO A 289 54.34 6.98 -38.94
C PRO A 289 55.64 6.53 -38.24
N ALA A 290 56.10 5.31 -38.57
CA ALA A 290 57.40 4.82 -38.16
C ALA A 290 58.47 5.71 -38.80
N ALA A 291 59.27 6.35 -37.96
CA ALA A 291 60.46 7.05 -38.40
C ALA A 291 61.50 6.03 -38.91
N GLU A 292 62.14 6.40 -40.00
CA GLU A 292 63.26 5.71 -40.64
C GLU A 292 64.36 5.34 -39.64
N GLU A 293 64.81 4.09 -39.68
CA GLU A 293 66.16 3.72 -39.24
C GLU A 293 66.89 3.21 -40.48
N LYS A 294 67.71 4.10 -41.06
CA LYS A 294 68.65 3.78 -42.14
C LYS A 294 69.97 3.34 -41.51
N THR A 295 70.37 2.11 -41.82
CA THR A 295 71.75 1.70 -42.08
C THR A 295 71.75 0.93 -43.39
#